data_AF-A0A969ZRP7-F1
#
_entry.id   AF-A0A969ZRP7-F1
#
_cell.length_a   1.000
_cell.length_b   1.000
_cell.length_c   1.000
_cell.angle_alpha   90.00
_cell.angle_beta   90.00
_cell.angle_gamma   90.00
#
_symmetry.space_group_name_H-M   'P 1'
#
loop_
_entity.id
_entity.type
_entity.pdbx_description
1 polymer ?
#
loop_
_entity_poly.entity_id
_entity_poly.type
_entity_poly.pdbx_seq_one_letter_code
_entity_poly.pdbx_strand_id
1 'polypeptide(L)'
;MEIKLDIFETMALATIVFYFGAYLRKRIKVLEKYCIPSAVVGGMIFSILMLIFKLNGILTITLDTTLQQVFMTAFFTSVGYTASLRALKQGGGKVIVFLAISTVLVIAQNLLGVSLASAFKLQPLLGLATGSVPLVGGHGTSGSFGPLLES
;
A
#
# COMPACT_ATOMS: atom_id res chain seq x y z
N MET A 1 -26.14 9.95 -5.40
CA MET A 1 -26.53 8.80 -6.25
C MET A 1 -25.54 7.66 -6.00
N GLU A 2 -25.98 6.45 -5.73
CA GLU A 2 -25.08 5.29 -5.54
C GLU A 2 -25.07 4.43 -6.81
N ILE A 3 -23.90 4.27 -7.41
CA ILE A 3 -23.69 3.39 -8.57
C ILE A 3 -22.88 2.20 -8.09
N LYS A 4 -23.46 1.01 -8.15
CA LYS A 4 -22.75 -0.24 -7.87
C LYS A 4 -22.27 -0.83 -9.18
N LEU A 5 -20.95 -0.97 -9.31
CA LEU A 5 -20.32 -1.57 -10.48
C LEU A 5 -20.23 -3.08 -10.28
N ASP A 6 -20.53 -3.85 -11.32
CA ASP A 6 -20.31 -5.30 -11.32
C ASP A 6 -18.81 -5.64 -11.40
N ILE A 7 -18.45 -6.91 -11.25
CA ILE A 7 -17.07 -7.42 -11.32
C ILE A 7 -16.40 -6.99 -12.65
N PHE A 8 -17.09 -7.15 -13.77
CA PHE A 8 -16.54 -6.80 -15.10
C PHE A 8 -16.31 -5.30 -15.26
N GLU A 9 -17.26 -4.48 -14.81
CA GLU A 9 -17.18 -3.02 -14.91
C GLU A 9 -16.10 -2.47 -13.96
N THR A 10 -16.02 -3.01 -12.75
CA THR A 10 -14.97 -2.70 -11.77
C THR A 10 -13.59 -3.02 -12.36
N MET A 11 -13.46 -4.15 -13.07
CA MET A 11 -12.20 -4.53 -13.71
C MET A 11 -11.84 -3.67 -14.90
N ALA A 12 -12.81 -3.30 -15.72
CA ALA A 12 -12.61 -2.36 -16.81
C ALA A 12 -12.16 -1.00 -16.26
N LEU A 13 -12.82 -0.49 -15.22
CA LEU A 13 -12.45 0.75 -14.56
C LEU A 13 -11.04 0.70 -13.97
N ALA A 14 -10.70 -0.36 -13.23
CA ALA A 14 -9.36 -0.55 -12.66
C ALA A 14 -8.27 -0.55 -13.75
N THR A 15 -8.54 -1.17 -14.89
CA THR A 15 -7.64 -1.22 -16.04
C THR A 15 -7.45 0.17 -16.67
N ILE A 16 -8.54 0.93 -16.86
CA ILE A 16 -8.49 2.32 -17.35
C ILE A 16 -7.67 3.21 -16.40
N VAL A 17 -7.94 3.11 -15.09
CA VAL A 17 -7.22 3.86 -14.06
C VAL A 17 -5.72 3.52 -14.07
N PHE A 18 -5.37 2.25 -14.24
CA PHE A 18 -3.98 1.82 -14.35
C PHE A 18 -3.28 2.41 -15.59
N TYR A 19 -3.89 2.31 -16.77
CA TYR A 19 -3.30 2.86 -18.01
C TYR A 19 -3.20 4.38 -17.96
N PHE A 20 -4.18 5.05 -17.35
CA PHE A 20 -4.11 6.48 -17.09
C PHE A 20 -2.93 6.83 -16.19
N GLY A 21 -2.74 6.09 -15.09
CA GLY A 21 -1.57 6.24 -14.23
C GLY A 21 -0.25 5.98 -14.96
N ALA A 22 -0.20 4.99 -15.85
CA ALA A 22 0.97 4.69 -16.67
C ALA A 22 1.28 5.81 -17.68
N TYR A 23 0.25 6.40 -18.28
CA TYR A 23 0.38 7.56 -19.15
C TYR A 23 0.95 8.77 -18.39
N LEU A 24 0.39 9.08 -17.21
CA LEU A 24 0.87 10.17 -16.36
C LEU A 24 2.31 9.96 -15.91
N ARG A 25 2.66 8.73 -15.49
CA ARG A 25 4.02 8.39 -15.08
C ARG A 25 5.04 8.67 -16.18
N LYS A 26 4.71 8.36 -17.44
CA LYS A 26 5.60 8.63 -18.60
C LYS A 26 5.71 10.12 -18.94
N ARG A 27 4.69 10.92 -18.61
CA ARG A 27 4.70 12.37 -18.89
C ARG A 27 5.43 13.17 -17.81
N ILE A 28 5.31 12.76 -16.55
CA ILE A 28 5.85 13.49 -15.41
C ILE A 28 7.17 12.86 -14.97
N LYS A 29 8.28 13.49 -15.37
CA LYS A 29 9.65 13.02 -15.06
C LYS A 29 9.90 12.79 -13.58
N VAL A 30 9.22 13.51 -12.68
CA VAL A 30 9.33 13.32 -11.23
C VAL A 30 8.79 11.95 -10.80
N LEU A 31 7.65 11.52 -11.33
CA LEU A 31 7.04 10.23 -11.01
C LEU A 31 7.92 9.07 -11.48
N GLU A 32 8.53 9.24 -12.67
CA GLU A 32 9.49 8.28 -13.21
C GLU A 32 10.79 8.25 -12.40
N LYS A 33 11.35 9.43 -12.06
CA LYS A 33 12.59 9.57 -11.28
C LYS A 33 12.52 8.90 -9.91
N TYR A 34 11.36 8.97 -9.25
CA TYR A 34 11.14 8.34 -7.93
C TYR A 34 10.54 6.93 -8.03
N CYS A 35 10.52 6.32 -9.22
CA CYS A 35 10.04 4.96 -9.45
C CYS A 35 8.62 4.70 -8.91
N ILE A 36 7.75 5.72 -8.89
CA ILE A 36 6.39 5.58 -8.36
C ILE A 36 5.59 4.66 -9.29
N PRO A 37 5.02 3.55 -8.79
CA PRO A 37 4.28 2.61 -9.62
C PRO A 37 3.06 3.25 -10.29
N SER A 38 2.78 2.86 -11.54
CA SER A 38 1.66 3.39 -12.32
C SER A 38 0.30 3.15 -11.64
N ALA A 39 0.13 2.00 -10.99
CA ALA A 39 -1.07 1.66 -10.24
C ALA A 39 -1.32 2.62 -9.06
N VAL A 40 -0.26 3.06 -8.38
CA VAL A 40 -0.34 4.00 -7.25
C VAL A 40 -0.72 5.40 -7.74
N VAL A 41 -0.12 5.86 -8.85
CA VAL A 41 -0.45 7.17 -9.44
C VAL A 41 -1.91 7.23 -9.86
N GLY A 42 -2.37 6.24 -10.65
CA GLY A 42 -3.76 6.18 -11.10
C GLY A 42 -4.74 6.04 -9.94
N GLY A 43 -4.45 5.11 -9.01
CA GLY A 43 -5.29 4.84 -7.84
C GLY A 43 -5.42 6.03 -6.90
N MET A 44 -4.34 6.77 -6.64
CA MET A 44 -4.40 7.98 -5.81
C MET A 44 -5.27 9.07 -6.44
N ILE A 45 -5.11 9.32 -7.75
CA ILE A 45 -5.93 10.32 -8.45
C ILE A 45 -7.41 9.91 -8.43
N PHE A 46 -7.70 8.64 -8.72
CA PHE A 46 -9.05 8.10 -8.65
C PHE A 46 -9.65 8.23 -7.25
N SER A 47 -8.88 7.91 -6.20
CA SER A 47 -9.35 7.99 -4.81
C SER A 47 -9.66 9.41 -4.39
N ILE A 48 -8.82 10.39 -4.77
CA ILE A 48 -9.06 11.81 -4.49
C ILE A 48 -10.31 12.30 -5.22
N LEU A 49 -10.50 11.93 -6.48
CA LEU A 49 -11.69 12.29 -7.25
C LEU A 49 -12.97 11.72 -6.61
N MET A 50 -12.94 10.44 -6.22
CA MET A 50 -14.06 9.80 -5.52
C MET A 50 -14.33 10.43 -4.16
N LEU A 51 -13.29 10.82 -3.42
CA LEU A 51 -13.44 11.55 -2.16
C LEU A 51 -14.16 12.88 -2.36
N ILE A 52 -13.76 13.66 -3.38
CA ILE A 52 -14.41 14.94 -3.70
C ILE A 52 -15.88 14.72 -4.07
N PHE A 53 -16.18 13.73 -4.92
CA PHE A 53 -17.58 13.44 -5.29
C PHE A 53 -18.43 13.01 -4.09
N LYS A 54 -17.86 12.21 -3.19
CA LYS A 54 -18.53 11.76 -1.96
C LYS A 54 -18.80 12.92 -1.00
N LEU A 55 -17.84 13.81 -0.79
CA LEU A 55 -17.99 14.99 0.09
C LEU A 55 -19.06 15.98 -0.42
N ASN A 56 -19.20 16.10 -1.75
CA ASN A 56 -20.22 16.97 -2.36
C ASN A 56 -21.59 16.29 -2.53
N GLY A 57 -21.74 15.02 -2.11
CA GLY A 57 -23.00 14.27 -2.21
C GLY A 57 -23.46 13.94 -3.64
N ILE A 58 -22.59 14.13 -4.63
CA ILE A 58 -22.93 13.99 -6.06
C ILE A 58 -23.04 12.50 -6.40
N LEU A 59 -21.96 11.76 -6.15
CA LEU A 59 -21.79 10.39 -6.64
C LEU A 59 -20.97 9.55 -5.65
N THR A 60 -21.49 8.37 -5.32
CA THR A 60 -20.78 7.33 -4.59
C THR A 60 -20.71 6.10 -5.50
N ILE A 61 -19.50 5.65 -5.81
CA ILE A 61 -19.27 4.44 -6.60
C ILE A 61 -18.90 3.31 -5.64
N THR A 62 -19.65 2.21 -5.69
CA THR A 62 -19.36 0.99 -4.94
C THR A 62 -18.75 -0.02 -5.91
N LEU A 63 -17.50 -0.40 -5.65
CA LEU A 63 -16.74 -1.35 -6.46
C LEU A 63 -16.93 -2.77 -5.95
N ASP A 64 -17.02 -3.73 -6.86
CA ASP A 64 -16.99 -5.15 -6.49
C ASP A 64 -15.54 -5.63 -6.31
N THR A 65 -15.17 -5.94 -5.06
CA THR A 65 -13.81 -6.34 -4.69
C THR A 65 -13.60 -7.85 -4.67
N THR A 66 -14.53 -8.65 -5.20
CA THR A 66 -14.44 -10.13 -5.14
C THR A 66 -13.12 -10.66 -5.70
N LEU A 67 -12.65 -10.12 -6.83
CA LEU A 67 -11.39 -10.55 -7.45
C LEU A 67 -10.13 -9.98 -6.76
N GLN A 68 -10.26 -8.95 -5.92
CA GLN A 68 -9.12 -8.32 -5.26
C GLN A 68 -8.34 -9.33 -4.40
N GLN A 69 -9.05 -10.16 -3.64
CA GLN A 69 -8.42 -11.15 -2.76
C GLN A 69 -7.68 -12.23 -3.57
N VAL A 70 -8.25 -12.65 -4.70
CA VAL A 70 -7.62 -13.62 -5.62
C VAL A 70 -6.32 -13.05 -6.18
N PHE A 71 -6.34 -11.82 -6.68
CA PHE A 71 -5.14 -11.17 -7.23
C PHE A 71 -4.09 -10.87 -6.16
N MET A 72 -4.50 -10.44 -4.96
CA MET A 72 -3.58 -10.21 -3.84
C MET A 72 -2.89 -11.52 -3.43
N THR A 73 -3.65 -12.62 -3.35
CA THR A 73 -3.08 -13.94 -3.04
C THR A 73 -2.09 -14.38 -4.12
N ALA A 74 -2.44 -14.27 -5.39
CA ALA A 74 -1.56 -14.61 -6.51
C ALA A 74 -0.28 -13.75 -6.54
N PHE A 75 -0.41 -12.45 -6.25
CA PHE A 75 0.71 -11.51 -6.18
C PHE A 75 1.68 -11.86 -5.03
N PHE A 76 1.17 -11.95 -3.79
CA PHE A 76 2.04 -12.25 -2.64
C PHE A 76 2.63 -13.65 -2.70
N THR A 77 1.90 -14.61 -3.26
CA THR A 77 2.42 -15.97 -3.51
C THR A 77 3.59 -15.91 -4.49
N SER A 78 3.46 -15.19 -5.61
CA SER A 78 4.54 -15.00 -6.60
C SER A 78 5.77 -14.28 -6.01
N VAL A 79 5.55 -13.24 -5.22
CA VAL A 79 6.64 -12.53 -4.49
C VAL A 79 7.33 -13.49 -3.50
N GLY A 80 6.55 -14.30 -2.79
CA GLY A 80 7.06 -15.33 -1.88
C GLY A 80 7.93 -16.37 -2.59
N TYR A 81 7.52 -16.85 -3.77
CA TYR A 81 8.33 -17.77 -4.59
C TYR A 81 9.63 -17.14 -5.10
N THR A 82 9.67 -15.81 -5.23
CA THR A 82 10.90 -15.09 -5.61
C THR A 82 11.92 -15.07 -4.46
N ALA A 83 11.50 -15.35 -3.22
CA ALA A 83 12.42 -15.45 -2.09
C ALA A 83 13.34 -16.66 -2.25
N SER A 84 14.62 -16.41 -2.52
CA SER A 84 15.58 -17.48 -2.70
C SER A 84 16.37 -17.79 -1.42
N LEU A 85 16.22 -19.01 -0.93
CA LEU A 85 17.05 -19.52 0.18
C LEU A 85 18.55 -19.51 -0.18
N ARG A 86 18.87 -19.55 -1.47
CA ARG A 86 20.24 -19.42 -1.98
C ARG A 86 20.81 -18.02 -1.74
N ALA A 87 20.06 -16.95 -2.03
CA ALA A 87 20.51 -15.59 -1.74
C ALA A 87 20.66 -15.36 -0.23
N LEU A 88 19.75 -15.92 0.58
CA LEU A 88 19.86 -15.87 2.04
C LEU A 88 21.15 -16.56 2.54
N LYS A 89 21.44 -17.76 2.03
CA LYS A 89 22.68 -18.49 2.35
C LYS A 89 23.94 -17.77 1.86
N GLN A 90 23.91 -17.15 0.68
CA GLN A 90 25.03 -16.34 0.16
C GLN A 90 25.31 -15.10 1.02
N GLY A 91 24.26 -14.47 1.54
CA GLY A 91 24.40 -13.36 2.48
C GLY A 91 24.97 -13.77 3.85
N GLY A 92 24.87 -15.07 4.20
CA GLY A 92 25.56 -15.67 5.35
C GLY A 92 25.29 -14.93 6.66
N GLY A 93 26.35 -14.78 7.47
CA GLY A 93 26.25 -14.08 8.77
C GLY A 93 25.88 -12.59 8.67
N LYS A 94 26.17 -11.93 7.54
CA LYS A 94 25.84 -10.50 7.36
C LYS A 94 24.33 -10.27 7.31
N VAL A 95 23.55 -11.24 6.81
CA VAL A 95 22.08 -11.12 6.82
C VAL A 95 21.53 -11.18 8.23
N ILE A 96 22.11 -12.01 9.11
CA ILE A 96 21.69 -12.08 10.52
C ILE A 96 22.00 -10.76 11.23
N VAL A 97 23.19 -10.21 11.01
CA VAL A 97 23.58 -8.90 11.59
C VAL A 97 22.66 -7.79 11.05
N PHE A 98 22.42 -7.76 9.74
CA PHE A 98 21.48 -6.81 9.13
C PHE A 98 20.08 -6.94 9.72
N LEU A 99 19.58 -8.17 9.88
CA LEU A 99 18.28 -8.45 10.47
C LEU A 99 18.22 -7.91 11.90
N ALA A 100 19.22 -8.20 12.73
CA ALA A 100 19.28 -7.72 14.11
C ALA A 100 19.26 -6.19 14.19
N ILE A 101 20.09 -5.51 13.39
CA ILE A 101 20.13 -4.04 13.33
C ILE A 101 18.78 -3.49 12.85
N SER A 102 18.21 -4.06 11.79
CA SER A 102 16.91 -3.67 11.24
C SER A 102 15.79 -3.82 12.28
N THR A 103 15.77 -4.92 13.03
CA THR A 103 14.80 -5.14 14.11
C THR A 103 14.92 -4.06 15.19
N VAL A 104 16.14 -3.72 15.63
CA VAL A 104 16.34 -2.64 16.62
C VAL A 104 15.85 -1.30 16.08
N LEU A 105 16.15 -0.98 14.82
CA LEU A 105 15.68 0.25 14.17
C LEU A 105 14.16 0.29 14.02
N VAL A 106 13.51 -0.84 13.70
CA VAL A 106 12.05 -0.96 13.63
C VAL A 106 11.42 -0.71 14.99
N ILE A 107 11.98 -1.28 16.06
CA ILE A 107 11.50 -1.04 17.43
C ILE A 107 11.64 0.45 17.78
N ALA A 108 12.79 1.06 17.50
CA ALA A 108 13.02 2.48 17.74
C ALA A 108 12.03 3.36 16.93
N GLN A 109 11.82 3.03 15.65
CA GLN A 109 10.87 3.72 14.78
C GLN A 109 9.44 3.65 15.31
N ASN A 110 9.02 2.49 15.81
CA ASN A 110 7.68 2.30 16.37
C ASN A 110 7.52 3.01 17.71
N LEU A 111 8.53 2.98 18.59
CA LEU A 111 8.53 3.75 19.83
C LEU A 111 8.42 5.25 19.55
N LEU A 112 9.16 5.76 18.57
CA LEU A 112 9.06 7.16 18.14
C LEU A 112 7.69 7.49 17.56
N GLY A 113 7.16 6.66 16.66
CA GLY A 113 5.84 6.87 16.06
C GLY A 113 4.71 6.88 17.09
N VAL A 114 4.70 5.90 18.01
CA VAL A 114 3.70 5.78 19.08
C VAL A 114 3.83 6.91 20.10
N SER A 115 5.05 7.27 20.51
CA SER A 115 5.28 8.35 21.47
C SER A 115 4.86 9.72 20.91
N LEU A 116 5.17 10.00 19.64
CA LEU A 116 4.70 11.20 18.96
C LEU A 116 3.18 11.21 18.84
N ALA A 117 2.55 10.13 18.38
CA ALA A 117 1.09 10.04 18.30
C ALA A 117 0.43 10.32 19.66
N SER A 118 0.97 9.74 20.73
CA SER A 118 0.49 9.96 22.10
C SER A 118 0.70 11.40 22.58
N ALA A 119 1.83 12.03 22.23
CA ALA A 119 2.11 13.42 22.60
C ALA A 119 1.11 14.40 21.96
N PHE A 120 0.64 14.10 20.74
CA PHE A 120 -0.42 14.86 20.08
C PHE A 120 -1.84 14.44 20.50
N LYS A 121 -1.99 13.50 21.45
CA LYS A 121 -3.27 12.89 21.87
C LYS A 121 -4.02 12.15 20.76
N LEU A 122 -3.30 11.62 19.78
CA LEU A 122 -3.85 10.73 18.75
C LEU A 122 -3.73 9.27 19.18
N GLN A 123 -4.46 8.40 18.47
CA GLN A 123 -4.44 6.97 18.73
C GLN A 123 -3.04 6.39 18.45
N PRO A 124 -2.44 5.65 19.41
CA PRO A 124 -1.10 5.06 19.26
C PRO A 124 -0.91 4.21 17.99
N LEU A 125 -1.97 3.51 17.57
CA LEU A 125 -2.00 2.69 16.37
C LEU A 125 -1.70 3.49 15.09
N LEU A 126 -2.07 4.76 15.06
CA LEU A 126 -1.77 5.65 13.93
C LEU A 126 -0.26 5.86 13.79
N GLY A 127 0.47 5.91 14.91
CA GLY A 127 1.93 5.99 14.91
C GLY A 127 2.60 4.77 14.26
N LEU A 128 2.02 3.58 14.44
CA LEU A 128 2.46 2.36 13.76
C LEU A 128 2.08 2.37 12.27
N ALA A 129 0.87 2.85 11.95
CA ALA A 129 0.36 2.99 10.58
C ALA A 129 1.22 3.92 9.72
N THR A 130 1.83 4.95 10.32
CA THR A 130 2.77 5.86 9.65
C THR A 130 4.24 5.45 9.80
N GLY A 131 4.51 4.39 10.58
CA GLY A 131 5.85 3.96 10.98
C GLY A 131 6.34 2.73 10.21
N SER A 132 6.68 1.66 10.94
CA SER A 132 7.31 0.48 10.32
C SER A 132 6.42 -0.25 9.32
N VAL A 133 5.09 -0.18 9.49
CA VAL A 133 4.11 -0.91 8.67
C VAL A 133 4.29 -0.58 7.17
N PRO A 134 4.25 0.69 6.74
CA PRO A 134 4.55 1.04 5.35
C PRO A 134 6.05 1.17 5.05
N LEU A 135 6.89 1.60 6.00
CA LEU A 135 8.28 1.97 5.71
C LEU A 135 9.24 0.78 5.65
N VAL A 136 8.98 -0.28 6.41
CA VAL A 136 9.79 -1.51 6.39
C VAL A 136 9.01 -2.66 5.73
N GLY A 137 7.72 -2.79 6.05
CA GLY A 137 6.87 -3.83 5.48
C GLY A 137 6.30 -3.52 4.09
N GLY A 138 6.29 -2.25 3.69
CA GLY A 138 5.76 -1.83 2.40
C GLY A 138 4.23 -1.96 2.29
N HIS A 139 3.76 -2.01 1.04
CA HIS A 139 2.34 -2.10 0.71
C HIS A 139 1.70 -3.42 1.16
N GLY A 140 2.47 -4.51 1.27
CA GLY A 140 1.95 -5.80 1.73
C GLY A 140 1.57 -5.81 3.20
N THR A 141 2.49 -5.38 4.07
CA THR A 141 2.22 -5.25 5.51
C THR A 141 1.16 -4.19 5.79
N SER A 142 1.15 -3.09 5.03
CA SER A 142 0.08 -2.09 5.13
C SER A 142 -1.29 -2.68 4.77
N GLY A 143 -1.37 -3.51 3.73
CA GLY A 143 -2.61 -4.18 3.33
C GLY A 143 -3.08 -5.23 4.33
N SER A 144 -2.18 -5.93 5.02
CA SER A 144 -2.55 -6.94 6.02
C SER A 144 -2.99 -6.33 7.36
N PHE A 145 -2.34 -5.26 7.79
CA PHE A 145 -2.63 -4.60 9.07
C PHE A 145 -3.68 -3.49 8.96
N GLY A 146 -3.99 -2.99 7.76
CA GLY A 146 -5.01 -1.95 7.54
C GLY A 146 -6.36 -2.26 8.23
N PRO A 147 -6.98 -3.43 7.99
CA PRO A 147 -8.26 -3.77 8.61
C PRO A 147 -8.22 -3.83 10.15
N LEU A 148 -7.07 -4.18 10.74
CA LEU A 148 -6.86 -4.20 12.19
C LEU A 148 -6.68 -2.79 12.79
N LEU A 149 -6.27 -1.82 11.98
CA LEU A 149 -6.07 -0.43 12.40
C LEU A 149 -7.34 0.41 12.25
N GLU A 150 -8.26 -0.01 11.38
CA GLU A 150 -9.52 0.67 11.09
C GLU A 150 -10.70 0.15 11.95
N SER A 151 -10.53 -1.02 12.59
CA SER A 151 -11.48 -1.62 13.56
C SER A 151 -11.36 -1.04 14.96
#